data_AF-A0A3B1JY22-F1
#
_entry.id   AF-A0A3B1JY22-F1
#
_cell.length_a   1.000
_cell.length_b   1.000
_cell.length_c   1.000
_cell.angle_alpha   90.00
_cell.angle_beta   90.00
_cell.angle_gamma   90.00
#
_symmetry.space_group_name_H-M   'P 1'
#
loop_
_entity.id
_entity.type
_entity.pdbx_description
1 polymer ?
#
loop_
_entity_poly.entity_id
_entity_poly.type
_entity_poly.pdbx_seq_one_letter_code
_entity_poly.pdbx_strand_id
1 'polypeptide(L)'
;ELRLVLVGRTGAGKSATGNTILGTESFTSKVSMSSVTKECQMASGEVQGRSLAVIDTPGWFDTSMKDKEVQTEVVKCMAMCSPGPHAFLLIIKIDRFTDEQQRTVELILETFRGNMADHTIVIFTHGDRLEGEPIEQFISDEGDERVQHLVQQFGMRFLAFNNKDLNNQDQ
;
A
#
# COMPACT_ATOMS: atom_id res chain seq x y z
N GLU A 1 -7.40 -13.31 -13.45
CA GLU A 1 -6.74 -12.03 -13.15
C GLU A 1 -6.79 -11.80 -11.64
N LEU A 2 -5.63 -11.59 -11.01
CA LEU A 2 -5.51 -11.15 -9.62
C LEU A 2 -5.73 -9.63 -9.55
N ARG A 3 -6.41 -9.14 -8.51
CA ARG A 3 -6.77 -7.72 -8.34
C ARG A 3 -6.24 -7.24 -7.00
N LEU A 4 -5.27 -6.34 -7.04
CA LEU A 4 -4.57 -5.81 -5.88
C LEU A 4 -4.95 -4.34 -5.69
N VAL A 5 -5.39 -3.96 -4.50
CA VAL A 5 -5.72 -2.57 -4.18
C VAL A 5 -4.67 -2.02 -3.23
N LEU A 6 -3.97 -0.97 -3.66
CA LEU A 6 -2.94 -0.31 -2.86
C LEU A 6 -3.60 0.75 -1.98
N VAL A 7 -3.42 0.68 -0.67
CA VAL A 7 -3.98 1.64 0.30
C VAL A 7 -2.90 2.14 1.24
N GLY A 8 -3.07 3.35 1.79
CA GLY A 8 -2.07 3.98 2.64
C GLY A 8 -2.03 5.49 2.48
N ARG A 9 -1.22 6.15 3.31
CA ARG A 9 -1.07 7.61 3.29
C ARG A 9 -0.49 8.13 1.96
N THR A 10 -0.73 9.40 1.63
CA THR A 10 0.06 10.13 0.64
C THR A 10 1.55 10.01 0.95
N GLY A 11 2.38 9.84 -0.09
CA GLY A 11 3.83 9.73 0.08
C GLY A 11 4.33 8.40 0.66
N ALA A 12 3.45 7.46 1.00
CA ALA A 12 3.84 6.13 1.48
C ALA A 12 4.51 5.26 0.39
N GLY A 13 4.40 5.66 -0.89
CA GLY A 13 5.00 4.95 -2.02
C GLY A 13 4.07 3.97 -2.75
N LYS A 14 2.75 4.20 -2.72
CA LYS A 14 1.75 3.33 -3.38
C LYS A 14 2.00 3.18 -4.88
N SER A 15 2.01 4.28 -5.63
CA SER A 15 2.27 4.28 -7.08
C SER A 15 3.61 3.63 -7.44
N ALA A 16 4.66 3.89 -6.67
CA ALA A 16 5.97 3.26 -6.84
C ALA A 16 5.89 1.74 -6.64
N THR A 17 5.17 1.29 -5.61
CA THR A 17 4.95 -0.14 -5.33
C THR A 17 4.17 -0.81 -6.45
N GLY A 18 3.14 -0.14 -7.00
CA GLY A 18 2.40 -0.65 -8.15
C GLY A 18 3.28 -0.83 -9.39
N ASN A 19 4.21 0.10 -9.62
CA ASN A 19 5.18 0.00 -10.71
C ASN A 19 6.15 -1.17 -10.49
N THR A 20 6.65 -1.36 -9.27
CA THR A 20 7.50 -2.50 -8.89
C THR A 20 6.79 -3.82 -9.14
N ILE A 21 5.54 -3.96 -8.66
CA ILE A 21 4.74 -5.18 -8.84
C ILE A 21 4.52 -5.50 -10.32
N LEU A 22 4.21 -4.48 -11.13
CA LEU A 22 3.96 -4.66 -12.57
C LEU A 22 5.25 -4.75 -13.40
N GLY A 23 6.42 -4.47 -12.82
CA GLY A 23 7.69 -4.37 -13.54
C GLY A 23 7.73 -3.26 -14.60
N THR A 24 6.85 -2.25 -14.51
CA THR A 24 6.73 -1.17 -15.51
C THR A 24 6.32 0.16 -14.85
N GLU A 25 6.63 1.29 -15.47
CA GLU A 25 6.20 2.63 -15.00
C GLU A 25 4.75 2.97 -15.38
N SER A 26 3.80 2.18 -14.88
CA SER A 26 2.36 2.35 -15.20
C SER A 26 1.70 3.51 -14.45
N PHE A 27 2.19 3.86 -13.26
CA PHE A 27 1.69 4.95 -12.43
C PHE A 27 2.73 6.07 -12.32
N THR A 28 2.28 7.32 -12.30
CA THR A 28 3.17 8.45 -12.07
C THR A 28 3.63 8.47 -10.61
N SER A 29 4.90 8.16 -10.38
CA SER A 29 5.53 8.22 -9.05
C SER A 29 6.68 9.22 -9.07
N LYS A 30 6.60 10.25 -8.23
CA LYS A 30 7.67 11.24 -8.06
C LYS A 30 7.68 11.84 -6.66
N VAL A 31 8.85 12.28 -6.22
CA VAL A 31 8.98 13.07 -5.00
C VAL A 31 8.26 14.41 -5.20
N SER A 32 7.32 14.71 -4.30
CA SER A 32 6.49 15.91 -4.37
C SER A 32 6.10 16.34 -2.95
N MET A 33 6.01 17.65 -2.72
CA MET A 33 5.46 18.21 -1.47
C MET A 33 3.92 18.19 -1.44
N SER A 34 3.27 17.79 -2.53
CA SER A 34 1.83 17.67 -2.67
C SER A 34 1.43 16.32 -3.26
N SER A 35 0.17 15.91 -3.06
CA SER A 35 -0.31 14.62 -3.60
C SER A 35 -0.21 14.58 -5.13
N VAL A 36 0.44 13.53 -5.63
CA VAL A 36 0.58 13.26 -7.07
C VAL A 36 -0.66 12.54 -7.59
N THR A 37 -1.07 11.46 -6.92
CA THR A 37 -2.29 10.71 -7.22
C THR A 37 -3.48 11.37 -6.55
N LYS A 38 -4.45 11.82 -7.35
CA LYS A 38 -5.68 12.51 -6.87
C LYS A 38 -6.95 11.67 -7.05
N GLU A 39 -6.89 10.69 -7.94
CA GLU A 39 -8.00 9.80 -8.29
C GLU A 39 -7.47 8.39 -8.36
N CYS A 40 -8.34 7.40 -8.15
CA CYS A 40 -7.97 6.00 -8.28
C CYS A 40 -7.58 5.68 -9.74
N GLN A 41 -6.49 4.95 -9.92
CA GLN A 41 -5.97 4.54 -11.23
C GLN A 41 -5.80 3.03 -11.26
N MET A 42 -6.07 2.40 -12.40
CA MET A 42 -5.88 0.96 -12.59
C MET A 42 -4.90 0.72 -13.73
N ALA A 43 -3.96 -0.19 -13.50
CA ALA A 43 -3.08 -0.72 -14.54
C ALA A 43 -3.05 -2.24 -14.45
N SER A 44 -2.95 -2.91 -15.60
CA SER A 44 -2.91 -4.37 -15.68
C SER A 44 -1.67 -4.84 -16.44
N GLY A 45 -1.18 -6.01 -16.10
CA GLY A 45 -0.02 -6.63 -16.73
C GLY A 45 0.08 -8.13 -16.44
N GLU A 46 1.01 -8.79 -17.09
CA GLU A 46 1.36 -10.19 -16.80
C GLU A 46 2.68 -10.23 -16.04
N VAL A 47 2.67 -10.87 -14.87
CA VAL A 47 3.84 -11.02 -13.99
C VAL A 47 4.00 -12.50 -13.68
N GLN A 48 5.16 -13.07 -14.04
CA GLN A 48 5.45 -14.50 -13.86
C GLN A 48 4.33 -15.44 -14.37
N GLY A 49 3.76 -15.13 -15.54
CA GLY A 49 2.68 -15.93 -16.15
C GLY A 49 1.30 -15.75 -15.50
N ARG A 50 1.15 -14.80 -14.57
CA ARG A 50 -0.13 -14.47 -13.94
C ARG A 50 -0.60 -13.10 -14.41
N SER A 51 -1.87 -12.99 -14.79
CA SER A 51 -2.50 -11.72 -15.09
C SER A 51 -2.86 -11.00 -13.78
N LEU A 52 -2.37 -9.78 -13.61
CA LEU A 52 -2.59 -8.88 -12.48
C LEU A 52 -3.25 -7.59 -12.94
N ALA A 53 -4.13 -7.05 -12.10
CA ALA A 53 -4.60 -5.67 -12.12
C ALA A 53 -4.25 -5.03 -10.77
N VAL A 54 -3.59 -3.89 -10.81
CA VAL A 54 -3.21 -3.10 -9.64
C VAL A 54 -4.02 -1.81 -9.66
N ILE A 55 -4.67 -1.51 -8.55
CA ILE A 55 -5.43 -0.29 -8.34
C ILE A 55 -4.63 0.60 -7.38
N ASP A 56 -4.04 1.68 -7.90
CA ASP A 56 -3.42 2.73 -7.10
C ASP A 56 -4.51 3.69 -6.61
N THR A 57 -4.48 4.03 -5.33
CA THR A 57 -5.47 4.90 -4.70
C THR A 57 -4.85 6.23 -4.27
N PRO A 58 -5.62 7.33 -4.21
CA PRO A 58 -5.18 8.54 -3.52
C PRO A 58 -4.90 8.28 -2.03
N GLY A 59 -4.17 9.19 -1.38
CA GLY A 59 -4.09 9.20 0.09
C GLY A 59 -5.41 9.66 0.70
N TRP A 60 -6.41 8.78 0.70
CA TRP A 60 -7.79 9.12 1.07
C TRP A 60 -7.93 9.80 2.43
N PHE A 61 -7.17 9.35 3.42
CA PHE A 61 -7.28 9.83 4.80
C PHE A 61 -6.18 10.81 5.18
N ASP A 62 -5.65 11.54 4.19
CA ASP A 62 -4.75 12.67 4.40
C ASP A 62 -5.55 13.96 4.58
N THR A 63 -4.93 14.98 5.17
CA THR A 63 -5.52 16.29 5.51
C THR A 63 -6.14 17.05 4.33
N SER A 64 -5.87 16.64 3.09
CA SER A 64 -6.33 17.33 1.89
C SER A 64 -7.70 16.92 1.36
N MET A 65 -8.22 15.73 1.70
CA MET A 65 -9.50 15.22 1.16
C MET A 65 -10.64 15.36 2.17
N LYS A 66 -11.83 15.73 1.68
CA LYS A 66 -13.06 15.74 2.50
C LYS A 66 -13.69 14.35 2.53
N ASP A 67 -14.40 14.01 3.61
CA ASP A 67 -15.06 12.70 3.77
C ASP A 67 -15.90 12.26 2.55
N LYS A 68 -16.62 13.19 1.90
CA LYS A 68 -17.41 12.89 0.70
C LYS A 68 -16.56 12.49 -0.51
N GLU A 69 -15.39 13.10 -0.65
CA GLU A 69 -14.43 12.80 -1.72
C GLU A 69 -13.82 11.42 -1.48
N VAL A 70 -13.48 11.13 -0.22
CA VAL A 70 -13.01 9.79 0.20
C VAL A 70 -14.02 8.71 -0.15
N GLN A 71 -15.28 8.88 0.25
CA GLN A 71 -16.33 7.90 -0.06
C GLN A 71 -16.53 7.71 -1.57
N THR A 72 -16.41 8.79 -2.35
CA THR A 72 -16.50 8.72 -3.81
C THR A 72 -15.36 7.89 -4.40
N GLU A 73 -14.14 8.12 -3.96
CA GLU A 73 -12.96 7.37 -4.43
C GLU A 73 -12.99 5.91 -3.96
N VAL A 74 -13.48 5.62 -2.76
CA VAL A 74 -13.71 4.25 -2.28
C VAL A 74 -14.68 3.53 -3.21
N VAL A 75 -15.82 4.14 -3.57
CA VAL A 75 -16.80 3.53 -4.48
C VAL A 75 -16.20 3.30 -5.87
N LYS A 76 -15.46 4.27 -6.42
CA LYS A 76 -14.76 4.10 -7.71
C LYS A 76 -13.75 2.96 -7.66
N CYS A 77 -12.94 2.89 -6.60
CA CYS A 77 -12.00 1.80 -6.37
C CYS A 77 -12.71 0.44 -6.34
N MET A 78 -13.80 0.33 -5.58
CA MET A 78 -14.57 -0.90 -5.50
C MET A 78 -15.19 -1.30 -6.83
N ALA A 79 -15.66 -0.33 -7.63
CA ALA A 79 -16.16 -0.59 -8.98
C ALA A 79 -15.06 -1.11 -9.92
N MET A 80 -13.85 -0.54 -9.87
CA MET A 80 -12.72 -0.99 -10.68
C MET A 80 -12.23 -2.38 -10.30
N CYS A 81 -12.36 -2.79 -9.03
CA CYS A 81 -11.92 -4.10 -8.57
C CYS A 81 -12.99 -5.20 -8.66
N SER A 82 -14.13 -4.98 -9.34
CA SER A 82 -15.21 -5.96 -9.47
C SER A 82 -14.73 -7.33 -10.00
N PRO A 83 -15.23 -8.48 -9.48
CA PRO A 83 -16.26 -8.63 -8.42
C PRO A 83 -15.78 -8.32 -7.00
N GLY A 84 -14.51 -8.02 -6.81
CA GLY A 84 -13.89 -7.68 -5.53
C GLY A 84 -12.37 -7.85 -5.59
N PRO A 85 -11.63 -7.20 -4.68
CA PRO A 85 -10.18 -7.35 -4.62
C PRO A 85 -9.80 -8.75 -4.15
N HIS A 86 -8.67 -9.26 -4.63
CA HIS A 86 -8.09 -10.49 -4.12
C HIS A 86 -7.23 -10.23 -2.87
N ALA A 87 -6.56 -9.08 -2.85
CA ALA A 87 -5.80 -8.61 -1.72
C ALA A 87 -5.79 -7.08 -1.65
N PHE A 88 -5.66 -6.58 -0.43
CA PHE A 88 -5.32 -5.20 -0.16
C PHE A 88 -3.84 -5.14 0.26
N LEU A 89 -3.10 -4.19 -0.30
CA LEU A 89 -1.72 -3.94 0.09
C LEU A 89 -1.69 -2.64 0.90
N LEU A 90 -1.51 -2.76 2.22
CA LEU A 90 -1.37 -1.61 3.11
C LEU A 90 0.08 -1.13 3.06
N ILE A 91 0.28 0.02 2.41
CA ILE A 91 1.60 0.57 2.16
C ILE A 91 2.00 1.47 3.32
N ILE A 92 3.09 1.10 4.00
CA ILE A 92 3.70 1.83 5.12
C ILE A 92 5.13 2.16 4.73
N LYS A 93 5.59 3.38 5.01
CA LYS A 93 6.98 3.77 4.77
C LYS A 93 7.84 3.38 5.98
N ILE A 94 9.02 2.81 5.76
CA ILE A 94 10.04 2.63 6.80
C ILE A 94 10.58 4.02 7.21
N ASP A 95 10.00 4.55 8.27
CA ASP A 95 10.29 5.85 8.86
C ASP A 95 9.67 5.88 10.28
N ARG A 96 9.81 7.01 10.98
CA ARG A 96 9.14 7.21 12.27
C ARG A 96 7.63 6.99 12.13
N PHE A 97 7.07 6.12 12.97
CA PHE A 97 5.62 5.88 13.03
C PHE A 97 4.92 6.92 13.93
N THR A 98 4.09 7.78 13.35
CA THR A 98 3.44 8.90 14.05
C THR A 98 1.97 8.62 14.36
N ASP A 99 1.39 9.35 15.32
CA ASP A 99 -0.04 9.25 15.64
C ASP A 99 -0.93 9.57 14.43
N GLU A 100 -0.47 10.46 13.55
CA GLU A 100 -1.17 10.76 12.30
C GLU A 100 -1.19 9.54 11.37
N GLN A 101 -0.06 8.82 11.25
CA GLN A 101 -0.01 7.59 10.45
C GLN A 101 -0.88 6.49 11.05
N GLN A 102 -0.88 6.33 12.38
CA GLN A 102 -1.77 5.40 13.08
C GLN A 102 -3.24 5.70 12.78
N ARG A 103 -3.66 6.98 12.89
CA ARG A 103 -5.04 7.40 12.56
C ARG A 103 -5.40 7.11 11.10
N THR A 104 -4.48 7.36 10.17
CA THR A 104 -4.69 7.00 8.75
C THR A 104 -4.92 5.51 8.59
N VAL A 105 -4.15 4.65 9.26
CA VAL A 105 -4.34 3.20 9.21
C VAL A 105 -5.69 2.78 9.79
N GLU A 106 -6.09 3.35 10.93
CA GLU A 106 -7.39 3.09 11.57
C GLU A 106 -8.56 3.46 10.66
N LEU A 107 -8.50 4.62 9.99
CA LEU A 107 -9.53 5.07 9.05
C LEU A 107 -9.63 4.19 7.79
N ILE A 108 -8.48 3.74 7.27
CA ILE A 108 -8.45 2.74 6.17
C ILE A 108 -9.14 1.46 6.63
N LEU A 109 -8.74 0.94 7.78
CA LEU A 109 -9.32 -0.27 8.36
C LEU A 109 -10.83 -0.14 8.56
N GLU A 110 -11.29 1.01 9.04
CA GLU A 110 -12.70 1.37 9.21
C GLU A 110 -13.50 1.35 7.91
N THR A 111 -12.92 1.93 6.87
CA THR A 111 -13.59 2.10 5.57
C THR A 111 -13.80 0.78 4.85
N PHE A 112 -12.91 -0.19 5.07
CA PHE A 112 -12.96 -1.49 4.41
C PHE A 112 -13.28 -2.65 5.37
N ARG A 113 -13.83 -2.36 6.56
CA ARG A 113 -14.21 -3.38 7.57
C ARG A 113 -15.02 -4.51 6.91
N GLY A 114 -14.72 -5.74 7.31
CA GLY A 114 -15.34 -6.97 6.78
C GLY A 114 -14.64 -7.61 5.59
N ASN A 115 -13.87 -6.85 4.78
CA ASN A 115 -13.21 -7.35 3.57
C ASN A 115 -11.67 -7.43 3.66
N MET A 116 -11.07 -6.87 4.71
CA MET A 116 -9.61 -6.65 4.75
C MET A 116 -8.81 -7.64 5.59
N ALA A 117 -9.28 -8.05 6.78
CA ALA A 117 -8.40 -8.68 7.76
C ALA A 117 -7.70 -9.95 7.24
N ASP A 118 -8.39 -10.79 6.47
CA ASP A 118 -7.83 -12.02 5.89
C ASP A 118 -7.13 -11.81 4.54
N HIS A 119 -7.33 -10.66 3.91
CA HIS A 119 -6.87 -10.34 2.56
C HIS A 119 -5.85 -9.21 2.50
N THR A 120 -5.43 -8.67 3.65
CA THR A 120 -4.44 -7.60 3.73
C THR A 120 -3.03 -8.16 3.94
N ILE A 121 -2.09 -7.59 3.17
CA ILE A 121 -0.65 -7.74 3.32
C ILE A 121 -0.07 -6.35 3.57
N VAL A 122 0.81 -6.20 4.56
CA VAL A 122 1.50 -4.94 4.83
C VAL A 122 2.77 -4.87 3.99
N ILE A 123 2.94 -3.80 3.20
CA ILE A 123 4.14 -3.58 2.40
C ILE A 123 4.89 -2.38 2.99
N PHE A 124 6.10 -2.64 3.47
CA PHE A 124 7.02 -1.64 3.97
C PHE A 124 7.87 -1.09 2.82
N THR A 125 7.71 0.18 2.46
CA THR A 125 8.52 0.80 1.40
C THR A 125 9.78 1.42 1.97
N HIS A 126 10.74 1.69 1.06
CA HIS A 126 12.08 2.14 1.42
C HIS A 126 12.88 1.06 2.15
N GLY A 127 12.76 -0.19 1.69
CA GLY A 127 13.54 -1.32 2.21
C GLY A 127 15.05 -1.12 2.11
N ASP A 128 15.53 -0.20 1.26
CA ASP A 128 16.92 0.24 1.22
C ASP A 128 17.42 0.82 2.56
N ARG A 129 16.50 1.28 3.43
CA ARG A 129 16.82 1.80 4.77
C ARG A 129 17.10 0.71 5.80
N LEU A 130 16.80 -0.55 5.50
CA LEU A 130 17.11 -1.67 6.39
C LEU A 130 18.60 -2.05 6.30
N GLU A 131 19.35 -1.55 5.32
CA GLU A 131 20.80 -1.80 5.17
C GLU A 131 21.18 -3.30 5.18
N GLY A 132 20.27 -4.17 4.73
CA GLY A 132 20.47 -5.62 4.67
C GLY A 132 19.87 -6.38 5.86
N GLU A 133 19.32 -5.68 6.86
CA GLU A 133 18.56 -6.28 7.95
C GLU A 133 17.22 -6.87 7.44
N PRO A 134 16.84 -8.09 7.88
CA PRO A 134 15.51 -8.64 7.60
C PRO A 134 14.40 -7.78 8.22
N ILE A 135 13.32 -7.56 7.46
CA ILE A 135 12.18 -6.75 7.93
C ILE A 135 11.53 -7.33 9.19
N GLU A 136 11.56 -8.66 9.37
CA GLU A 136 11.07 -9.34 10.56
C GLU A 136 11.85 -8.94 11.81
N GLN A 137 13.17 -8.83 11.68
CA GLN A 137 14.04 -8.42 12.78
C GLN A 137 13.81 -6.95 13.11
N PHE A 138 13.79 -6.08 12.08
CA PHE A 138 13.51 -4.66 12.26
C PHE A 138 12.18 -4.40 12.99
N ILE A 139 11.12 -5.12 12.63
CA ILE A 139 9.81 -4.97 13.28
C ILE A 139 9.84 -5.48 14.73
N SER A 140 10.59 -6.55 15.00
CA SER A 140 10.72 -7.14 16.34
C SER A 140 11.50 -6.23 17.30
N ASP A 141 12.64 -5.72 16.85
CA ASP A 141 13.66 -5.16 17.73
C ASP A 141 13.56 -3.63 17.80
N GLU A 142 13.35 -2.96 16.66
CA GLU A 142 13.24 -1.50 16.55
C GLU A 142 11.83 -0.99 16.23
N GLY A 143 10.90 -1.89 15.93
CA GLY A 143 9.55 -1.56 15.48
C GLY A 143 8.70 -0.88 16.56
N ASP A 144 7.88 0.08 16.13
CA ASP A 144 6.86 0.68 16.99
C ASP A 144 5.82 -0.39 17.39
N GLU A 145 5.44 -0.45 18.68
CA GLU A 145 4.48 -1.44 19.20
C GLU A 145 3.16 -1.47 18.42
N ARG A 146 2.72 -0.31 17.89
CA ARG A 146 1.50 -0.22 17.06
C ARG A 146 1.68 -0.91 15.71
N VAL A 147 2.86 -0.84 15.13
CA VAL A 147 3.21 -1.55 13.89
C VAL A 147 3.30 -3.05 14.14
N GLN A 148 3.90 -3.46 15.26
CA GLN A 148 3.94 -4.88 15.67
C GLN A 148 2.52 -5.45 15.82
N HIS A 149 1.63 -4.72 16.50
CA HIS A 149 0.23 -5.12 16.64
C HIS A 149 -0.49 -5.19 15.28
N LEU A 150 -0.23 -4.22 14.40
CA LEU A 150 -0.82 -4.16 13.07
C LEU A 150 -0.46 -5.38 12.22
N VAL A 151 0.81 -5.78 12.19
CA VAL A 151 1.22 -6.97 11.41
C VAL A 151 0.69 -8.26 12.01
N GLN A 152 0.56 -8.35 13.33
CA GLN A 152 -0.10 -9.47 14.01
C GLN A 152 -1.58 -9.57 13.63
N GLN A 153 -2.29 -8.43 13.59
CA GLN A 153 -3.70 -8.37 13.17
C GLN A 153 -3.91 -8.91 11.76
N PHE A 154 -2.91 -8.77 10.88
CA PHE A 154 -2.93 -9.31 9.52
C PHE A 154 -2.21 -10.65 9.36
N GLY A 155 -2.08 -11.42 10.44
CA GLY A 155 -1.57 -12.79 10.39
C GLY A 155 -0.09 -12.87 9.98
N MET A 156 0.71 -11.87 10.34
CA MET A 156 2.14 -11.78 10.03
C MET A 156 2.44 -11.74 8.52
N ARG A 157 1.50 -11.27 7.71
CA ARG A 157 1.70 -11.09 6.26
C ARG A 157 2.28 -9.70 5.98
N PHE A 158 3.59 -9.62 5.88
CA PHE A 158 4.28 -8.40 5.50
C PHE A 158 5.54 -8.65 4.68
N LEU A 159 5.94 -7.65 3.89
CA LEU A 159 7.14 -7.65 3.05
C LEU A 159 7.78 -6.26 3.06
N ALA A 160 9.06 -6.18 2.70
CA ALA A 160 9.76 -4.91 2.49
C ALA A 160 10.16 -4.74 1.01
N PHE A 161 9.84 -3.58 0.45
CA PHE A 161 10.07 -3.26 -0.95
C PHE A 161 11.08 -2.12 -1.09
N ASN A 162 12.09 -2.31 -1.95
CA ASN A 162 12.93 -1.24 -2.46
C ASN A 162 12.45 -0.82 -3.85
N ASN A 163 11.51 0.13 -3.90
CA ASN A 163 10.95 0.65 -5.15
C ASN A 163 11.94 1.45 -6.02
N LYS A 164 13.20 1.60 -5.62
CA LYS A 164 14.27 2.15 -6.49
C LYS A 164 14.90 1.06 -7.36
N ASP A 165 14.73 -0.20 -6.99
CA ASP A 165 15.24 -1.35 -7.72
C ASP A 165 14.10 -2.12 -8.37
N LEU A 166 13.64 -1.61 -9.53
CA LEU A 166 12.56 -2.23 -10.30
C LEU A 166 12.97 -3.58 -10.93
N ASN A 167 14.27 -3.90 -10.96
CA ASN A 167 14.79 -5.11 -11.59
C ASN A 167 14.94 -6.28 -10.63
N ASN A 168 14.88 -6.03 -9.32
CA ASN A 168 14.92 -7.08 -8.33
C ASN A 168 13.56 -7.79 -8.27
N GLN A 169 13.49 -8.93 -8.96
CA GLN A 169 12.29 -9.79 -9.07
C GLN A 169 12.10 -10.74 -7.86
N ASP A 170 13.03 -10.73 -6.90
CA ASP A 170 12.94 -11.52 -5.68
C ASP A 170 12.15 -10.81 -4.56
N GLN A 171 11.76 -9.55 -4.79
CA GLN A 171 10.97 -8.70 -3.88
C GLN A 171 9.48 -9.03 -3.87
#